data_AF-A0A953E9X2-F1
#
_entry.id   AF-A0A953E9X2-F1
#
_cell.length_a   1.000
_cell.length_b   1.000
_cell.length_c   1.000
_cell.angle_alpha   90.00
_cell.angle_beta   90.00
_cell.angle_gamma   90.00
#
_symmetry.space_group_name_H-M   'P 1'
#
loop_
_entity.id
_entity.type
_entity.pdbx_description
1 polymer ?
#
loop_
_entity_poly.entity_id
_entity_poly.type
_entity_poly.pdbx_seq_one_letter_code
_entity_poly.pdbx_strand_id
1 'polypeptide(L)'
;MGDNTAFVQQLYHTALHRDGEPAGLQAWTQTVAAGTSLQSVAQAFLDSPEYGERFGSPSDTAFVDALYAGALGRPADTTGLEGWTEALAHGTTRAEVGLGLAASPAAVKHTPPPLEAG
;
A
#
# COMPACT_ATOMS: atom_id res chain seq x y z
N MET A 1 -13.51 -8.45 -12.81
CA MET A 1 -14.08 -8.61 -11.44
C MET A 1 -13.12 -9.38 -10.52
N GLY A 2 -12.32 -10.34 -11.01
CA GLY A 2 -11.30 -11.01 -10.20
C GLY A 2 -10.12 -10.12 -9.79
N ASP A 3 -9.87 -9.04 -10.54
CA ASP A 3 -8.75 -8.12 -10.35
C ASP A 3 -8.89 -7.27 -9.07
N ASN A 4 -10.12 -6.84 -8.75
CA ASN A 4 -10.39 -6.03 -7.56
C ASN A 4 -10.14 -6.81 -6.27
N THR A 5 -10.62 -8.05 -6.19
CA THR A 5 -10.45 -8.89 -4.99
C THR A 5 -8.98 -9.29 -4.80
N ALA A 6 -8.28 -9.67 -5.87
CA ALA A 6 -6.85 -9.95 -5.81
C ALA A 6 -6.06 -8.71 -5.35
N PHE A 7 -6.41 -7.53 -5.86
CA PHE A 7 -5.78 -6.28 -5.46
C PHE A 7 -6.03 -5.93 -3.99
N VAL A 8 -7.29 -6.00 -3.53
CA VAL A 8 -7.64 -5.75 -2.12
C VAL A 8 -6.90 -6.73 -1.22
N GLN A 9 -6.81 -8.01 -1.59
CA GLN A 9 -6.04 -9.01 -0.84
C GLN A 9 -4.55 -8.64 -0.76
N GLN A 10 -3.96 -8.20 -1.87
CA GLN A 10 -2.58 -7.75 -1.90
C GLN A 10 -2.36 -6.51 -1.03
N LEU A 11 -3.36 -5.63 -0.95
CA LEU A 11 -3.33 -4.45 -0.09
C LEU A 11 -3.39 -4.82 1.40
N TYR A 12 -4.20 -5.82 1.77
CA TYR A 12 -4.20 -6.41 3.11
C TYR A 12 -2.81 -6.96 3.48
N HIS A 13 -2.17 -7.73 2.58
CA HIS A 13 -0.81 -8.24 2.83
C HIS A 13 0.20 -7.12 2.97
N THR A 14 0.18 -6.16 2.05
CA THR A 14 1.15 -5.07 1.98
C THR A 14 1.02 -4.10 3.16
N ALA A 15 -0.19 -3.62 3.44
CA ALA A 15 -0.44 -2.59 4.45
C ALA A 15 -0.66 -3.16 5.85
N LEU A 16 -1.24 -4.36 5.98
CA LEU A 16 -1.65 -4.93 7.27
C LEU A 16 -0.89 -6.20 7.66
N HIS A 17 0.00 -6.71 6.80
CA HIS A 17 0.79 -7.93 7.01
C HIS A 17 -0.06 -9.13 7.40
N ARG A 18 -1.20 -9.29 6.72
CA ARG A 18 -2.12 -10.42 6.90
C ARG A 18 -3.04 -10.57 5.72
N ASP A 19 -3.67 -11.73 5.62
CA ASP A 19 -4.77 -11.97 4.69
C ASP A 19 -6.01 -11.16 5.06
N GLY A 20 -6.68 -10.66 4.03
CA GLY A 20 -7.98 -10.04 4.18
C GLY A 20 -9.03 -11.09 4.53
N GLU A 21 -9.84 -10.79 5.54
CA GLU A 21 -10.97 -11.65 5.89
C GLU A 21 -12.05 -11.60 4.80
N PRO A 22 -12.82 -12.68 4.59
CA PRO A 22 -13.80 -12.75 3.50
C PRO A 22 -14.81 -11.59 3.52
N ALA A 23 -15.25 -11.18 4.71
CA ALA A 23 -16.18 -10.06 4.88
C ALA A 23 -15.53 -8.72 4.53
N GLY A 24 -14.28 -8.49 4.93
CA GLY A 24 -13.52 -7.29 4.59
C GLY A 24 -13.23 -7.21 3.10
N LEU A 25 -12.73 -8.30 2.50
CA LEU A 25 -12.50 -8.41 1.06
C LEU A 25 -13.76 -8.10 0.26
N GLN A 26 -14.90 -8.66 0.67
CA GLN A 26 -16.18 -8.39 0.01
C GLN A 26 -16.57 -6.91 0.13
N ALA A 27 -16.50 -6.34 1.33
CA ALA A 27 -16.84 -4.93 1.56
C ALA A 27 -15.99 -4.00 0.68
N TRP A 28 -14.66 -4.15 0.70
CA TRP A 28 -13.76 -3.35 -0.13
C TRP A 28 -13.93 -3.60 -1.63
N THR A 29 -14.15 -4.86 -2.04
CA THR A 29 -14.43 -5.17 -3.45
C THR A 29 -15.71 -4.47 -3.92
N GLN A 30 -16.75 -4.41 -3.06
CA GLN A 30 -17.98 -3.66 -3.35
C GLN A 30 -17.72 -2.15 -3.41
N THR A 31 -16.91 -1.60 -2.50
CA THR A 31 -16.51 -0.18 -2.51
C THR A 31 -15.79 0.20 -3.81
N VAL A 32 -14.86 -0.62 -4.27
CA VAL A 32 -14.18 -0.43 -5.56
C VAL A 32 -15.16 -0.60 -6.72
N ALA A 33 -16.03 -1.61 -6.67
CA ALA A 33 -17.06 -1.82 -7.69
C ALA A 33 -18.09 -0.67 -7.76
N ALA A 34 -18.30 0.05 -6.66
CA ALA A 34 -19.15 1.24 -6.58
C ALA A 34 -18.48 2.50 -7.19
N GLY A 35 -17.24 2.39 -7.66
CA GLY A 35 -16.49 3.49 -8.30
C GLY A 35 -15.47 4.17 -7.40
N THR A 36 -15.19 3.63 -6.21
CA THR A 36 -14.11 4.14 -5.36
C THR A 36 -12.75 3.78 -5.96
N SER A 37 -11.87 4.77 -6.08
CA SER A 37 -10.51 4.56 -6.54
C SER A 37 -9.70 3.72 -5.55
N LEU A 38 -8.81 2.87 -6.09
CA LEU A 38 -7.92 2.03 -5.27
C LEU A 38 -7.03 2.83 -4.32
N GLN A 39 -6.62 4.05 -4.73
CA GLN A 39 -5.86 4.97 -3.88
C GLN A 39 -6.64 5.39 -2.62
N SER A 40 -7.94 5.68 -2.77
CA SER A 40 -8.81 5.99 -1.62
C SER A 40 -9.01 4.78 -0.71
N VAL A 41 -9.08 3.57 -1.28
CA VAL A 41 -9.10 2.33 -0.49
C VAL A 41 -7.80 2.18 0.28
N ALA A 42 -6.64 2.33 -0.36
CA ALA A 42 -5.34 2.26 0.31
C ALA A 42 -5.23 3.29 1.44
N GLN A 43 -5.66 4.52 1.20
CA GLN A 43 -5.70 5.56 2.24
C GLN A 43 -6.60 5.14 3.41
N ALA A 44 -7.78 4.58 3.15
CA ALA A 44 -8.69 4.13 4.19
C ALA A 44 -8.13 2.98 5.04
N PHE A 45 -7.28 2.12 4.46
CA PHE A 45 -6.54 1.12 5.23
C PHE A 45 -5.51 1.76 6.16
N LEU A 46 -4.75 2.73 5.67
CA LEU A 46 -3.72 3.43 6.46
C LEU A 46 -4.32 4.29 7.56
N ASP A 47 -5.50 4.85 7.33
CA ASP A 47 -6.27 5.63 8.32
C ASP A 47 -7.09 4.73 9.26
N SER A 48 -7.17 3.42 8.97
CA SER A 48 -7.95 2.52 9.80
C SER A 48 -7.36 2.43 11.21
N PRO A 49 -8.21 2.34 12.25
CA PRO A 49 -7.73 2.15 13.62
C PRO A 49 -6.84 0.91 13.73
N GLU A 50 -7.12 -0.10 12.93
CA GLU A 50 -6.39 -1.36 12.88
C GLU A 50 -4.93 -1.20 12.40
N TYR A 51 -4.69 -0.30 11.44
CA TYR A 51 -3.34 0.08 11.03
C TYR A 51 -2.62 0.81 12.17
N GLY A 52 -3.31 1.75 12.82
CA GLY A 52 -2.80 2.47 14.00
C GLY A 52 -2.49 1.56 15.18
N GLU A 53 -3.29 0.52 15.43
CA GLU A 53 -3.05 -0.46 16.49
C GLU A 53 -1.86 -1.37 16.18
N ARG A 54 -1.62 -1.67 14.90
CA ARG A 54 -0.58 -2.61 14.46
C ARG A 54 0.78 -1.94 14.23
N PHE A 55 0.80 -0.76 13.64
CA PHE A 55 2.01 -0.03 13.27
C PHE A 55 2.18 1.30 14.00
N GLY A 56 1.16 1.79 14.70
CA GLY A 56 1.21 3.08 15.38
C GLY A 56 1.24 4.24 14.38
N SER A 57 2.16 5.18 14.63
CA SER A 57 2.50 6.26 13.71
C SER A 57 3.95 6.11 13.29
N PRO A 58 4.26 5.20 12.33
CA PRO A 58 5.63 4.98 11.90
C PRO A 58 6.16 6.23 11.17
N SER A 59 7.46 6.49 11.32
CA SER A 59 8.19 7.44 10.46
C SER A 59 8.15 6.98 9.01
N ASP A 60 8.41 7.88 8.06
CA ASP A 60 8.31 7.57 6.63
C ASP A 60 9.21 6.40 6.20
N THR A 61 10.43 6.31 6.75
CA THR A 61 11.32 5.17 6.53
C THR A 61 10.76 3.86 7.10
N ALA A 62 10.28 3.88 8.34
CA ALA A 62 9.67 2.70 8.96
C ALA A 62 8.37 2.27 8.25
N PHE A 63 7.62 3.23 7.73
CA PHE A 63 6.44 3.01 6.91
C PHE A 63 6.80 2.28 5.62
N VAL A 64 7.78 2.79 4.86
CA VAL A 64 8.24 2.17 3.62
C VAL A 64 8.79 0.77 3.89
N ASP A 65 9.61 0.59 4.93
CA ASP A 65 10.16 -0.72 5.28
C ASP A 65 9.07 -1.74 5.64
N ALA A 66 8.06 -1.32 6.41
CA ALA A 66 6.91 -2.16 6.71
C ALA A 66 6.17 -2.56 5.43
N LEU A 67 5.89 -1.64 4.51
CA LEU A 67 5.21 -1.99 3.26
C LEU A 67 6.02 -2.99 2.41
N TYR A 68 7.35 -2.87 2.37
CA TYR A 68 8.20 -3.85 1.70
C TYR A 68 8.10 -5.24 2.32
N ALA A 69 8.15 -5.31 3.65
CA ALA A 69 8.00 -6.57 4.36
C ALA A 69 6.63 -7.22 4.08
N GLY A 70 5.56 -6.42 3.94
CA GLY A 70 4.23 -6.92 3.63
C GLY A 70 4.06 -7.35 2.17
N ALA A 71 4.61 -6.57 1.22
CA ALA A 71 4.47 -6.82 -0.21
C ALA A 71 5.41 -7.92 -0.73
N LEU A 72 6.64 -7.97 -0.21
CA LEU A 72 7.72 -8.82 -0.72
C LEU A 72 8.18 -9.90 0.26
N GLY A 73 7.77 -9.82 1.52
CA GLY A 73 8.31 -10.68 2.58
C GLY A 73 9.78 -10.38 2.91
N ARG A 74 10.30 -9.19 2.54
CA ARG A 74 11.68 -8.77 2.82
C ARG A 74 11.73 -7.27 3.16
N PRO A 75 12.73 -6.81 3.93
CA PRO A 75 12.92 -5.38 4.22
C PRO A 75 13.26 -4.58 2.96
N ALA A 76 13.08 -3.27 3.03
CA ALA A 76 13.42 -2.38 1.92
C ALA A 76 14.94 -2.32 1.70
N ASP A 77 15.36 -2.41 0.43
CA ASP A 77 16.74 -2.13 0.07
C ASP A 77 17.00 -0.62 0.14
N THR A 78 18.25 -0.21 0.35
CA THR A 78 18.64 1.19 0.54
C THR A 78 18.08 2.12 -0.54
N THR A 79 18.26 1.77 -1.81
CA THR A 79 17.76 2.57 -2.95
C THR A 79 16.24 2.68 -2.97
N GLY A 80 15.56 1.59 -2.62
CA GLY A 80 14.10 1.56 -2.57
C GLY A 80 13.55 2.43 -1.46
N LEU A 81 14.15 2.33 -0.27
CA LEU A 81 13.82 3.16 0.88
C LEU A 81 14.05 4.63 0.55
N GLU A 82 15.24 5.01 0.09
CA GLU A 82 15.58 6.40 -0.26
C GLU A 82 14.60 6.98 -1.29
N GLY A 83 14.33 6.26 -2.39
CA GLY A 83 13.43 6.75 -3.43
C GLY A 83 11.99 6.98 -2.94
N TRP A 84 11.43 6.09 -2.13
CA TRP A 84 10.09 6.29 -1.56
C TRP A 84 10.07 7.37 -0.48
N THR A 85 11.12 7.48 0.32
CA THR A 85 11.20 8.54 1.35
C THR A 85 11.36 9.92 0.72
N GLU A 86 12.14 10.03 -0.36
CA GLU A 86 12.18 11.24 -1.18
C GLU A 86 10.83 11.56 -1.81
N ALA A 87 10.14 10.57 -2.39
CA ALA A 87 8.80 10.78 -2.95
C ALA A 87 7.84 11.35 -1.90
N LEU A 88 7.84 10.78 -0.69
CA LEU A 88 7.07 11.30 0.46
C LEU A 88 7.47 12.74 0.80
N ALA A 89 8.77 13.06 0.79
CA ALA A 89 9.26 14.42 1.00
C ALA A 89 8.86 15.40 -0.12
N HIS A 90 8.67 14.90 -1.34
CA HIS A 90 8.22 15.66 -2.52
C HIS A 90 6.69 15.78 -2.64
N GLY A 91 5.93 15.25 -1.69
CA GLY A 91 4.47 15.40 -1.63
C GLY A 91 3.67 14.18 -2.07
N THR A 92 4.33 13.06 -2.40
CA THR A 92 3.64 11.77 -2.57
C THR A 92 2.99 11.38 -1.26
N THR A 93 1.77 10.85 -1.33
CA THR A 93 1.06 10.39 -0.14
C THR A 93 1.47 8.98 0.24
N ARG A 94 1.37 8.64 1.53
CA ARG A 94 1.55 7.25 2.00
C ARG A 94 0.62 6.26 1.30
N ALA A 95 -0.58 6.70 0.93
CA ALA A 95 -1.53 5.90 0.17
C ALA A 95 -1.00 5.55 -1.24
N GLU A 96 -0.39 6.51 -1.94
CA GLU A 96 0.26 6.28 -3.23
C GLU A 96 1.44 5.34 -3.14
N VAL A 97 2.27 5.48 -2.10
CA VAL A 97 3.39 4.56 -1.85
C VAL A 97 2.88 3.14 -1.62
N GLY A 98 1.88 2.97 -0.74
CA GLY A 98 1.24 1.68 -0.49
C GLY A 98 0.59 1.08 -1.74
N LEU A 99 -0.04 1.92 -2.56
CA LEU A 99 -0.64 1.50 -3.83
C LEU A 99 0.43 1.03 -4.83
N GLY A 100 1.53 1.77 -4.97
CA GLY A 100 2.62 1.42 -5.89
C GLY A 100 3.29 0.11 -5.50
N LEU A 101 3.52 -0.09 -4.20
CA LEU A 101 4.08 -1.33 -3.65
C LEU A 101 3.13 -2.52 -3.81
N ALA A 102 1.83 -2.34 -3.51
CA ALA A 102 0.82 -3.38 -3.68
C ALA A 102 0.60 -3.75 -5.16
N ALA A 103 0.57 -2.76 -6.06
CA ALA A 103 0.35 -2.97 -7.49
C ALA A 103 1.55 -3.63 -8.20
N SER A 104 2.76 -3.51 -7.65
CA SER A 104 3.97 -4.02 -8.31
C SER A 104 5.01 -4.57 -7.33
N PRO A 105 4.83 -5.80 -6.82
CA PRO A 105 5.86 -6.49 -6.05
C PRO A 105 7.14 -6.77 -6.86
N ALA A 106 7.14 -6.62 -8.19
CA ALA A 106 8.34 -6.76 -9.02
C ALA A 106 9.02 -5.44 -9.40
N ALA A 107 8.31 -4.30 -9.39
CA ALA A 107 8.85 -2.99 -9.80
C ALA A 107 9.73 -2.34 -8.73
N VAL A 108 9.69 -2.89 -7.52
CA VAL A 108 10.46 -2.48 -6.34
C VAL A 108 11.99 -2.51 -6.56
N LYS A 109 12.44 -3.01 -7.70
CA LYS A 109 13.84 -2.99 -8.12
C LYS A 109 14.34 -1.59 -8.48
N HIS A 110 13.49 -0.66 -8.91
CA HIS A 110 13.90 0.69 -9.27
C HIS A 110 12.71 1.68 -9.21
N THR A 111 12.75 2.57 -8.22
CA THR A 111 12.03 3.88 -8.15
C THR A 111 10.50 3.87 -8.18
N PRO A 112 9.83 4.86 -7.56
CA PRO A 112 8.40 5.06 -7.75
C PRO A 112 8.09 5.18 -9.26
N PRO A 113 7.00 4.58 -9.77
CA PRO A 113 6.55 4.88 -11.13
C PRO A 113 6.31 6.38 -11.26
N PRO A 114 6.55 7.01 -12.44
CA PRO A 114 6.17 8.39 -12.64
C PRO A 114 4.68 8.48 -12.33
N LEU A 115 4.34 9.24 -11.27
CA LEU A 115 2.98 9.58 -10.93
C LEU A 115 2.49 10.41 -12.12
N GLU A 116 1.85 9.75 -13.09
CA GLU A 116 1.18 10.41 -14.20
C GLU A 116 0.09 11.29 -13.57
N ALA A 117 0.47 12.55 -13.36
CA ALA A 117 -0.41 13.62 -12.92
C ALA A 117 -1.51 13.76 -13.97
N GLY A 118 -2.72 13.31 -13.62
CA GLY A 118 -3.94 13.64 -14.33
C GLY A 118 -4.42 15.05 -13.99
#